data_AF-A0A818IPM3-F1
#
_entry.id   AF-A0A818IPM3-F1
#
_cell.length_a   1.000
_cell.length_b   1.000
_cell.length_c   1.000
_cell.angle_alpha   90.00
_cell.angle_beta   90.00
_cell.angle_gamma   90.00
#
_symmetry.space_group_name_H-M   'P 1'
#
loop_
_entity.id
_entity.type
_entity.pdbx_description
1 polymer ?
#
loop_
_entity_poly.entity_id
_entity_poly.type
_entity_poly.pdbx_seq_one_letter_code
_entity_poly.pdbx_strand_id
1 'polypeptide(L)'
;MIPDINAQLTFDYDPSTLPASTKKSRKKCQDRKSTESGSINLDQWHFIDESNGQLYRPKLLHQFFRRLLDNKDYVHIAAYVDKKQGIFKLYDGEAVAKVWQNVKGRNSKSVMTYNSLARGIRYCYQQKSLLSNPNHFTFQFGPASGFGTSWLPA
;
A
#
# COMPACT_ATOMS: atom_id res chain seq x y z
N MET A 1 -47.50 -29.77 -33.56
CA MET A 1 -46.90 -28.56 -34.15
C MET A 1 -46.07 -27.88 -33.09
N ILE A 2 -44.75 -28.04 -33.15
CA ILE A 2 -43.78 -27.47 -32.21
C ILE A 2 -43.01 -26.40 -33.00
N PRO A 3 -42.94 -25.13 -32.57
CA PRO A 3 -42.12 -24.15 -33.26
C PRO A 3 -40.63 -24.30 -32.89
N ASP A 4 -39.80 -24.18 -33.92
CA ASP A 4 -38.35 -24.27 -33.95
C ASP A 4 -37.72 -23.05 -33.25
N ILE A 5 -36.76 -23.26 -32.33
CA ILE A 5 -36.16 -22.23 -31.45
C ILE A 5 -34.74 -21.82 -31.89
N ASN A 6 -34.40 -21.96 -33.16
CA ASN A 6 -33.11 -21.46 -33.68
C ASN A 6 -33.21 -20.04 -34.25
N ALA A 7 -33.27 -19.05 -33.35
CA ALA A 7 -32.95 -17.66 -33.69
C ALA A 7 -31.54 -17.34 -33.16
N GLN A 8 -30.54 -17.50 -34.02
CA GLN A 8 -29.19 -17.00 -33.80
C GLN A 8 -29.22 -15.47 -33.77
N LEU A 9 -28.95 -14.87 -32.60
CA LEU A 9 -28.66 -13.44 -32.48
C LEU A 9 -27.24 -13.17 -33.00
N THR A 10 -27.13 -12.67 -34.22
CA THR A 10 -25.89 -12.07 -34.72
C THR A 10 -25.76 -10.66 -34.14
N PHE A 11 -24.91 -10.48 -33.13
CA PHE A 11 -24.46 -9.15 -32.73
C PHE A 11 -23.41 -8.68 -33.75
N ASP A 12 -23.80 -7.76 -34.62
CA ASP A 12 -22.89 -7.04 -35.50
C ASP A 12 -21.94 -6.17 -34.66
N TYR A 13 -20.73 -6.67 -34.42
CA TYR A 13 -19.64 -5.92 -33.80
C TYR A 13 -18.96 -5.07 -34.88
N ASP A 14 -19.27 -3.77 -34.90
CA ASP A 14 -18.60 -2.78 -35.74
C ASP A 14 -17.28 -2.33 -35.08
N PRO A 15 -16.10 -2.66 -35.67
CA PRO A 15 -14.80 -2.33 -35.09
C PRO A 15 -14.42 -0.84 -35.17
N SER A 16 -15.31 0.06 -35.62
CA SER A 16 -14.98 1.48 -35.80
C SER A 16 -15.18 2.37 -34.56
N THR A 17 -15.68 1.85 -33.43
CA THR A 17 -16.03 2.68 -32.26
C THR A 17 -14.99 2.67 -31.13
N LEU A 18 -13.73 3.00 -31.42
CA LEU A 18 -12.71 3.26 -30.39
C LEU A 18 -12.46 4.76 -30.20
N PRO A 19 -12.70 5.36 -29.01
CA PRO A 19 -12.31 6.74 -28.76
C PRO A 19 -10.79 6.89 -28.60
N ALA A 20 -10.24 7.79 -29.41
CA ALA A 20 -8.82 8.10 -29.50
C ALA A 20 -8.24 8.66 -28.19
N SER A 21 -7.13 8.06 -27.75
CA SER A 21 -6.30 8.53 -26.64
C SER A 21 -5.53 9.80 -27.06
N THR A 22 -5.90 10.96 -26.50
CA THR A 22 -5.18 12.22 -26.73
C THR A 22 -4.18 12.50 -25.60
N LYS A 23 -3.05 13.07 -26.03
CA LYS A 23 -1.76 13.12 -25.34
C LYS A 23 -1.68 14.24 -24.27
N LYS A 24 -0.82 13.99 -23.28
CA LYS A 24 -0.14 14.92 -22.34
C LYS A 24 -0.23 16.41 -22.69
N SER A 25 -0.67 17.21 -21.71
CA SER A 25 -0.24 18.60 -21.55
C SER A 25 0.07 18.90 -20.09
N ARG A 26 1.26 19.44 -19.84
CA ARG A 26 1.69 20.02 -18.55
C ARG A 26 1.19 21.46 -18.52
N LYS A 27 0.49 21.88 -17.46
CA LYS A 27 0.66 23.21 -16.86
C LYS A 27 -0.01 23.32 -15.48
N LYS A 28 0.88 23.45 -14.50
CA LYS A 28 0.86 24.26 -13.28
C LYS A 28 -0.51 24.71 -12.74
N CYS A 29 -0.82 24.27 -11.51
CA CYS A 29 -1.56 25.07 -10.54
C CYS A 29 -0.84 25.00 -9.20
N GLN A 30 -0.19 26.10 -8.85
CA GLN A 30 -0.06 26.52 -7.45
C GLN A 30 -1.37 27.24 -7.14
N ASP A 31 -2.11 26.86 -6.10
CA ASP A 31 -2.06 27.52 -4.80
C ASP A 31 -3.22 27.02 -3.89
N ARG A 32 -2.90 26.92 -2.59
CA ARG A 32 -3.72 26.86 -1.37
C ARG A 32 -5.12 26.20 -1.38
N LYS A 33 -5.25 25.14 -0.57
CA LYS A 33 -6.05 25.21 0.67
C LYS A 33 -5.56 24.18 1.68
N SER A 34 -4.88 24.70 2.70
CA SER A 34 -4.57 24.05 3.97
C SER A 34 -5.87 23.64 4.65
N THR A 35 -6.16 22.34 4.64
CA THR A 35 -7.05 21.72 5.62
C THR A 35 -6.14 21.00 6.60
N GLU A 36 -6.22 21.44 7.85
CA GLU A 36 -5.50 20.95 9.04
C GLU A 36 -5.38 19.42 9.03
N SER A 37 -4.29 18.94 8.46
CA SER A 37 -3.81 17.58 8.66
C SER A 37 -2.56 17.77 9.49
N GLY A 38 -2.62 17.31 10.75
CA GLY A 38 -1.50 17.40 11.68
C GLY A 38 -0.21 17.10 10.94
N SER A 39 0.71 18.07 10.94
CA SER A 39 1.95 17.99 10.19
C SER A 39 2.74 16.80 10.71
N ILE A 40 2.58 15.67 10.05
CA ILE A 40 3.32 14.45 10.37
C ILE A 40 4.79 14.76 10.16
N ASN A 41 5.51 14.71 11.27
CA ASN A 41 6.95 14.89 11.28
C ASN A 41 7.55 13.84 10.33
N LEU A 42 8.17 14.26 9.23
CA LEU A 42 8.72 13.34 8.24
C LEU A 42 10.03 12.71 8.73
N ASP A 43 10.72 13.36 9.67
CA ASP A 43 12.00 12.89 10.21
C ASP A 43 11.83 11.60 10.99
N GLN A 44 10.70 11.44 11.69
CA GLN A 44 10.35 10.20 12.39
C GLN A 44 10.25 8.97 11.46
N TRP A 45 10.06 9.19 10.14
CA TRP A 45 9.85 8.11 9.17
C TRP A 45 11.13 7.67 8.45
N HIS A 46 12.30 8.15 8.87
CA HIS A 46 13.58 7.70 8.30
C HIS A 46 14.12 6.47 9.03
N PHE A 47 14.86 5.65 8.27
CA PHE A 47 15.74 4.61 8.75
C PHE A 47 17.18 5.11 8.73
N ILE A 48 18.01 4.62 9.65
CA ILE A 48 19.44 4.86 9.65
C ILE A 48 20.08 3.73 8.86
N ASP A 49 20.87 4.07 7.84
CA ASP A 49 21.75 3.12 7.17
C ASP A 49 23.03 2.96 8.02
N GLU A 50 23.24 1.77 8.58
CA GLU A 50 24.38 1.49 9.47
C GLU A 50 25.73 1.57 8.74
N SER A 51 25.76 1.46 7.40
CA SER A 51 27.00 1.46 6.63
C SER A 51 27.60 2.86 6.42
N ASN A 52 26.76 3.89 6.40
CA ASN A 52 27.14 5.26 6.05
C ASN A 52 26.51 6.32 6.95
N GLY A 53 25.71 5.92 7.94
CA GLY A 53 25.01 6.80 8.87
C GLY A 53 23.91 7.66 8.25
N GLN A 54 23.57 7.47 6.98
CA GLN A 54 22.60 8.31 6.31
C GLN A 54 21.15 7.92 6.63
N LEU A 55 20.32 8.94 6.77
CA LEU A 55 18.88 8.79 6.92
C LEU A 55 18.24 8.55 5.56
N TYR A 56 17.45 7.49 5.43
CA TYR A 56 16.70 7.20 4.21
C TYR A 56 15.22 6.91 4.49
N ARG A 57 14.34 7.27 3.56
CA ARG A 57 12.91 6.99 3.67
C ARG A 57 12.58 5.55 3.24
N PRO A 58 11.57 4.89 3.84
CA PRO A 58 11.14 3.57 3.42
C PRO A 58 10.75 3.56 1.95
N LYS A 59 11.47 2.73 1.19
CA LYS A 59 11.18 2.52 -0.23
C LYS A 59 10.08 1.46 -0.39
N LEU A 60 10.13 0.44 0.47
CA LEU A 60 9.28 -0.74 0.48
C LEU A 60 8.17 -0.65 1.52
N LEU A 61 7.06 -1.34 1.27
CA LEU A 61 5.87 -1.28 2.13
C LEU A 61 6.08 -1.94 3.50
N HIS A 62 6.77 -3.08 3.56
CA HIS A 62 7.04 -3.75 4.84
C HIS A 62 7.94 -2.91 5.76
N GLN A 63 8.88 -2.15 5.20
CA GLN A 63 9.71 -1.20 5.96
C GLN A 63 8.83 -0.12 6.58
N PHE A 64 7.89 0.42 5.81
CA PHE A 64 6.90 1.36 6.35
C PHE A 64 6.10 0.78 7.51
N PHE A 65 5.57 -0.44 7.39
CA PHE A 65 4.83 -1.06 8.49
C PHE A 65 5.67 -1.23 9.74
N ARG A 66 6.97 -1.55 9.60
CA ARG A 66 7.87 -1.65 10.75
C ARG A 66 7.98 -0.33 11.51
N ARG A 67 8.19 0.78 10.79
CA ARG A 67 8.25 2.11 11.41
C ARG A 67 6.92 2.56 11.99
N LEU A 68 5.83 2.24 11.30
CA LEU A 68 4.46 2.51 11.76
C LEU A 68 4.18 1.83 13.10
N LEU A 69 4.59 0.57 13.25
CA LEU A 69 4.35 -0.23 14.45
C LEU A 69 5.32 0.07 15.61
N ASP A 70 6.50 0.63 15.32
CA ASP A 70 7.44 1.10 16.36
C ASP A 70 6.97 2.41 17.01
N ASN A 71 6.20 3.22 16.28
CA ASN A 71 5.68 4.49 16.75
C ASN A 71 4.39 4.28 17.56
N LYS A 72 4.44 4.60 18.87
CA LYS A 72 3.31 4.42 19.79
C LYS A 72 2.09 5.30 19.45
N ASP A 73 2.30 6.41 18.75
CA ASP A 73 1.24 7.33 18.37
C ASP A 73 0.25 6.72 17.38
N TYR A 74 0.68 5.71 16.61
CA TYR A 74 -0.13 5.07 15.56
C TYR A 74 -0.74 3.72 15.99
N VAL A 75 -0.68 3.38 17.28
CA VAL A 75 -1.24 2.12 17.81
C VAL A 75 -2.73 1.96 17.52
N HIS A 76 -3.47 3.08 17.43
CA HIS A 76 -4.89 3.09 17.13
C HIS A 76 -5.23 2.66 15.68
N ILE A 77 -4.28 2.78 14.74
CA ILE A 77 -4.48 2.39 13.32
C ILE A 77 -3.81 1.07 12.98
N ALA A 78 -2.71 0.73 13.64
CA ALA A 78 -2.00 -0.54 13.49
C ALA A 78 -1.21 -0.89 14.75
N ALA A 79 -1.27 -2.14 15.20
CA ALA A 79 -0.49 -2.59 16.34
C ALA A 79 -0.01 -4.03 16.20
N TYR A 80 1.07 -4.36 16.91
CA TYR A 80 1.51 -5.75 17.07
C TYR A 80 0.49 -6.53 17.89
N VAL A 81 0.06 -7.68 17.36
CA VAL A 81 -0.64 -8.71 18.13
C VAL A 81 0.39 -9.56 18.85
N ASP A 82 1.46 -9.94 18.14
CA ASP A 82 2.63 -10.61 18.71
C ASP A 82 3.90 -10.01 18.09
N LYS A 83 4.62 -9.23 18.89
CA LYS A 83 5.87 -8.60 18.46
C LYS A 83 6.99 -9.62 18.23
N LYS A 84 7.02 -10.75 18.94
CA LYS A 84 8.06 -11.78 18.77
C LYS A 84 7.91 -12.49 17.44
N GLN A 85 6.68 -12.84 17.08
CA GLN A 85 6.36 -13.52 15.82
C GLN A 85 6.20 -12.56 14.63
N GLY A 86 6.22 -11.25 14.87
CA GLY A 86 6.02 -10.24 13.84
C GLY A 86 4.59 -10.18 13.32
N ILE A 87 3.62 -10.59 14.13
CA ILE A 87 2.20 -10.58 13.79
C ILE A 87 1.61 -9.24 14.21
N PHE A 88 0.98 -8.55 13.28
CA PHE A 88 0.34 -7.26 13.51
C PHE A 88 -1.03 -7.21 12.87
N LYS A 89 -1.88 -6.32 13.38
CA LYS A 89 -3.23 -6.09 12.89
C LYS A 89 -3.39 -4.63 12.47
N LEU A 90 -4.04 -4.41 11.34
CA LEU A 90 -4.52 -3.10 10.92
C LEU A 90 -5.95 -2.92 11.44
N TYR A 91 -6.19 -1.84 12.19
CA TYR A 91 -7.51 -1.48 12.69
C TYR A 91 -8.20 -0.49 11.76
N ASP A 92 -7.44 0.44 11.18
CA ASP A 92 -7.94 1.41 10.21
C ASP A 92 -7.04 1.43 8.96
N GLY A 93 -7.47 0.74 7.91
CA GLY A 93 -6.75 0.65 6.66
C GLY A 93 -6.66 1.98 5.89
N GLU A 94 -7.66 2.85 6.01
CA GLU A 94 -7.70 4.13 5.30
C GLU A 94 -6.75 5.14 5.94
N ALA A 95 -6.70 5.20 7.27
CA ALA A 95 -5.72 6.02 7.97
C ALA A 95 -4.28 5.59 7.66
N VAL A 96 -4.01 4.29 7.64
CA VAL A 96 -2.69 3.73 7.27
C VAL A 96 -2.32 4.11 5.84
N ALA A 97 -3.27 4.05 4.90
CA ALA A 97 -3.05 4.45 3.52
C ALA A 97 -2.68 5.94 3.39
N LYS A 98 -3.34 6.83 4.15
CA LYS A 98 -3.00 8.25 4.22
C LYS A 98 -1.59 8.49 4.76
N VAL A 99 -1.22 7.83 5.87
CA VAL A 99 0.13 7.95 6.43
C VAL A 99 1.17 7.49 5.39
N TRP A 100 0.93 6.36 4.73
CA TRP A 100 1.83 5.87 3.68
C TRP A 100 1.97 6.84 2.51
N GLN A 101 0.87 7.45 2.05
CA GLN A 101 0.89 8.46 1.00
C GLN A 101 1.83 9.61 1.33
N ASN A 102 1.72 10.11 2.56
CA ASN A 102 2.49 11.23 3.03
C ASN A 102 3.98 10.87 3.21
N VAL A 103 4.28 9.69 3.73
CA VAL A 103 5.66 9.16 3.84
C VAL A 103 6.32 9.08 2.47
N LYS A 104 5.57 8.65 1.44
CA LYS A 104 6.05 8.61 0.05
C LYS A 104 6.11 9.98 -0.64
N GLY A 105 5.66 11.06 0.01
CA GLY A 105 5.61 12.40 -0.57
C GLY A 105 4.71 12.50 -1.81
N ARG A 106 3.70 11.62 -1.92
CA ARG A 106 2.77 11.61 -3.06
C ARG A 106 1.61 12.55 -2.79
N ASN A 107 1.89 13.85 -2.79
CA ASN A 107 0.92 14.83 -2.31
C ASN A 107 -0.12 15.26 -3.36
N SER A 108 -0.05 14.82 -4.64
CA SER A 108 -0.95 15.41 -5.66
C SER A 108 -1.37 14.60 -6.89
N LYS A 109 -1.14 13.27 -7.00
CA LYS A 109 -1.54 12.53 -8.23
C LYS A 109 -2.52 11.37 -8.07
N SER A 110 -2.60 10.74 -6.92
CA SER A 110 -3.60 9.71 -6.64
C SER A 110 -3.75 9.60 -5.13
N VAL A 111 -4.99 9.69 -4.65
CA VAL A 111 -5.31 9.46 -3.24
C VAL A 111 -5.01 7.99 -2.95
N MET A 112 -4.09 7.73 -2.02
CA MET A 112 -3.82 6.36 -1.60
C MET A 112 -5.00 5.89 -0.75
N THR A 113 -5.72 4.90 -1.25
CA THR A 113 -6.80 4.21 -0.52
C THR A 113 -6.32 2.88 0.04
N TYR A 114 -7.08 2.30 0.96
CA TYR A 114 -6.79 0.97 1.46
C TYR A 114 -6.70 -0.06 0.34
N ASN A 115 -7.54 0.03 -0.70
CA ASN A 115 -7.52 -0.90 -1.84
C ASN A 115 -6.17 -0.89 -2.58
N SER A 116 -5.63 0.31 -2.83
CA SER A 116 -4.31 0.48 -3.45
C SER A 116 -3.18 -0.04 -2.56
N LEU A 117 -3.27 0.24 -1.25
CA LEU A 117 -2.33 -0.26 -0.24
C LEU A 117 -2.36 -1.79 -0.18
N ALA A 118 -3.56 -2.39 -0.12
CA ALA A 118 -3.78 -3.82 -0.06
C ALA A 118 -3.25 -4.53 -1.31
N ARG A 119 -3.31 -3.89 -2.48
CA ARG A 119 -2.64 -4.42 -3.68
C ARG A 119 -1.13 -4.52 -3.49
N GLY A 120 -0.52 -3.52 -2.84
CA GLY A 120 0.88 -3.55 -2.41
C GLY A 120 1.20 -4.66 -1.41
N ILE A 121 0.34 -4.87 -0.40
CA ILE A 121 0.47 -5.96 0.58
C ILE A 121 0.49 -7.32 -0.14
N ARG A 122 -0.41 -7.52 -1.12
CA ARG A 122 -0.45 -8.76 -1.90
C ARG A 122 0.86 -9.02 -2.66
N TYR A 123 1.54 -7.99 -3.16
CA TYR A 123 2.86 -8.15 -3.78
C TYR A 123 3.94 -8.55 -2.76
N CYS A 124 3.83 -8.08 -1.51
CA CYS A 124 4.74 -8.51 -0.43
C CYS A 124 4.60 -10.00 -0.10
N TYR A 125 3.45 -10.63 -0.39
CA TYR A 125 3.29 -12.09 -0.24
C TYR A 125 4.13 -12.88 -1.23
N GLN A 126 4.22 -12.39 -2.48
CA GLN A 126 5.06 -13.01 -3.50
C GLN A 126 6.55 -12.89 -3.13
N GLN A 127 6.92 -11.75 -2.55
CA GLN A 127 8.28 -11.46 -2.09
C GLN A 127 8.61 -12.10 -0.73
N LYS A 128 7.66 -12.80 -0.09
CA LYS A 128 7.80 -13.41 1.25
C LYS A 128 8.22 -12.41 2.35
N SER A 129 8.02 -11.11 2.14
CA SER A 129 8.25 -10.08 3.17
C SER A 129 7.06 -9.94 4.12
N LEU A 130 5.86 -10.29 3.64
CA LEU A 130 4.66 -10.42 4.47
C LEU A 130 4.03 -11.79 4.21
N LEU A 131 3.35 -12.33 5.22
CA LEU A 131 2.57 -13.54 5.18
C LEU A 131 1.11 -13.19 5.52
N SER A 132 0.19 -13.84 4.82
CA SER A 132 -1.24 -13.69 5.12
C SER A 132 -1.57 -14.49 6.37
N ASN A 133 -2.31 -13.90 7.29
CA ASN A 133 -2.96 -14.65 8.36
C ASN A 133 -4.41 -14.99 7.96
N PRO A 134 -5.01 -16.04 8.56
CA PRO A 134 -6.43 -16.35 8.37
C PRO A 134 -7.32 -15.25 8.94
N ASN A 135 -6.83 -14.54 9.95
CA ASN A 135 -7.54 -13.43 10.56
C ASN A 135 -7.53 -12.19 9.66
N HIS A 136 -8.71 -11.61 9.48
CA HIS A 136 -8.88 -10.42 8.65
C HIS A 136 -8.08 -9.24 9.20
N PHE A 137 -7.43 -8.52 8.29
CA PHE A 137 -6.56 -7.38 8.59
C PHE A 137 -5.35 -7.71 9.49
N THR A 138 -5.09 -8.99 9.72
CA THR A 138 -3.91 -9.46 10.43
C THR A 138 -2.89 -9.94 9.42
N PHE A 139 -1.64 -9.58 9.63
CA PHE A 139 -0.52 -9.87 8.76
C PHE A 139 0.67 -10.29 9.61
N GLN A 140 1.58 -11.04 9.02
CA GLN A 140 2.81 -11.45 9.68
C GLN A 140 4.01 -11.03 8.83
N PHE A 141 5.07 -10.54 9.48
CA PHE A 141 6.33 -10.32 8.79
C PHE A 141 6.96 -11.65 8.40
N GLY A 142 7.27 -11.78 7.10
CA GLY A 142 7.96 -12.95 6.57
C GLY A 142 9.48 -12.81 6.65
N PRO A 143 10.23 -13.90 6.39
CA PRO A 143 11.68 -13.93 6.53
C PRO A 143 12.40 -12.91 5.64
N ALA A 144 11.87 -12.61 4.45
CA ALA A 144 12.47 -11.64 3.54
C ALA A 144 12.31 -10.17 3.97
N SER A 145 11.61 -9.91 5.09
CA SER A 145 11.48 -8.56 5.65
C SER A 145 12.63 -8.16 6.59
N GLY A 146 13.51 -9.10 6.95
CA GLY A 146 14.54 -8.87 7.98
C GLY A 146 13.94 -8.65 9.37
N PHE A 147 12.68 -9.03 9.60
CA PHE A 147 12.06 -9.00 10.93
C PHE A 147 12.42 -10.28 11.67
N GLY A 148 13.15 -10.16 12.78
CA GLY A 148 13.47 -11.29 13.65
C GLY A 148 14.34 -12.37 13.01
N THR A 149 15.17 -12.06 12.01
CA THR A 149 16.01 -13.04 11.29
C THR A 149 17.34 -13.37 11.99
N SER A 150 17.53 -13.01 13.26
CA SER A 150 18.77 -13.32 13.99
C SER A 150 19.00 -14.82 14.28
N TRP A 151 18.07 -15.71 13.90
CA TRP A 151 18.10 -17.14 14.21
C TRP A 151 17.93 -18.08 13.00
N LEU A 152 17.90 -17.55 11.77
CA LEU A 152 17.94 -18.39 10.55
C LEU A 152 19.41 -18.59 10.13
N PRO A 153 19.90 -19.83 10.01
CA PRO A 153 21.22 -20.07 9.44
C PRO A 153 21.23 -19.66 7.95
N ALA A 154 22.34 -19.05 7.54
CA ALA A 154 22.63 -18.62 6.17
C ALA A 154 22.71 -19.80 5.19
#